data_AF-A0A2R6D142-F1
#
_entry.id   AF-A0A2R6D142-F1
#
_cell.length_a   1.000
_cell.length_b   1.000
_cell.length_c   1.000
_cell.angle_alpha   90.00
_cell.angle_beta   90.00
_cell.angle_gamma   90.00
#
_symmetry.space_group_name_H-M   'P 1'
#
loop_
_entity.id
_entity.type
_entity.pdbx_description
1 polymer ?
#
loop_
_entity_poly.entity_id
_entity_poly.type
_entity_poly.pdbx_seq_one_letter_code
_entity_poly.pdbx_strand_id
1 'polypeptide(L)'
;MAAFARSFVRHLHRQEASEHAASVRLIWIDVDEYLFSCRTDVAEPLFHQTGLDALGQYGIDLLTREEQYYFRSEDRADLAPEDLVCHLLLIDDGARYRSYCLLLIAACGIGEETLTRTAERYDRDAEIDLKGLIRELCAYLDSNGSVSGERLPEWETFKSTAANYDISV
;
A
#
# COMPACT_ATOMS: atom_id res chain seq x y z
N MET A 1 16.76 -24.68 8.56
CA MET A 1 17.63 -23.71 7.83
C MET A 1 16.86 -22.49 7.35
N ALA A 2 15.66 -22.61 6.77
CA ALA A 2 14.88 -21.46 6.27
C ALA A 2 14.56 -20.37 7.33
N ALA A 3 14.30 -20.74 8.59
CA ALA A 3 14.00 -19.77 9.66
C ALA A 3 15.20 -18.87 10.03
N PHE A 4 16.43 -19.41 9.97
CA PHE A 4 17.64 -18.63 10.23
C PHE A 4 17.88 -17.60 9.11
N ALA A 5 17.75 -18.02 7.84
CA ALA A 5 17.87 -17.13 6.70
C ALA A 5 16.88 -15.95 6.78
N ARG A 6 15.60 -16.23 7.08
CA ARG A 6 14.59 -15.17 7.26
C ARG A 6 14.90 -14.22 8.42
N SER A 7 15.33 -14.75 9.56
CA SER A 7 15.73 -13.92 10.70
C SER A 7 16.94 -13.05 10.39
N PHE A 8 17.88 -13.54 9.58
CA PHE A 8 19.06 -12.80 9.17
C PHE A 8 18.71 -11.68 8.19
N VAL A 9 17.93 -11.96 7.14
CA VAL A 9 17.41 -10.94 6.20
C VAL A 9 16.66 -9.84 6.95
N ARG A 10 15.77 -10.21 7.88
CA ARG A 10 15.05 -9.25 8.72
C ARG A 10 15.99 -8.37 9.56
N HIS A 11 17.08 -8.94 10.07
CA HIS A 11 18.06 -8.18 10.85
C HIS A 11 18.82 -7.20 9.96
N LEU A 12 19.25 -7.62 8.77
CA LEU A 12 19.93 -6.76 7.79
C LEU A 12 19.06 -5.57 7.38
N HIS A 13 17.82 -5.83 6.94
CA HIS A 13 16.89 -4.77 6.53
C HIS A 13 16.58 -3.80 7.66
N ARG A 14 16.44 -4.30 8.89
CA ARG A 14 16.24 -3.44 10.06
C ARG A 14 17.47 -2.58 10.33
N GLN A 15 18.67 -3.12 10.17
CA GLN A 15 19.90 -2.39 10.37
C GLN A 15 20.05 -1.28 9.33
N GLU A 16 19.94 -1.60 8.03
CA GLU A 16 20.01 -0.65 6.92
C GLU A 16 19.00 0.50 7.12
N ALA A 17 17.73 0.18 7.35
CA ALA A 17 16.72 1.19 7.59
C ALA A 17 17.01 2.05 8.84
N SER A 18 17.63 1.48 9.88
CA SER A 18 17.94 2.22 11.12
C SER A 18 19.16 3.15 10.98
N GLU A 19 19.97 2.97 9.94
CA GLU A 19 21.05 3.92 9.59
C GLU A 19 20.49 5.22 9.02
N HIS A 20 19.29 5.17 8.42
CA HIS A 20 18.65 6.31 7.77
C HIS A 20 17.43 6.87 8.52
N ALA A 21 16.78 6.08 9.37
CA ALA A 21 15.53 6.48 10.01
C ALA A 21 15.42 6.09 11.48
N ALA A 22 14.70 6.90 12.25
CA ALA A 22 14.39 6.59 13.64
C ALA A 22 13.08 5.77 13.78
N SER A 23 13.04 4.89 14.78
CA SER A 23 11.84 4.10 15.14
C SER A 23 11.35 3.13 14.05
N VAL A 24 12.28 2.49 13.32
CA VAL A 24 11.95 1.57 12.22
C VAL A 24 11.10 0.37 12.67
N ARG A 25 9.97 0.18 11.98
CA ARG A 25 9.16 -1.06 12.02
C ARG A 25 9.01 -1.63 10.61
N LEU A 26 9.55 -2.83 10.41
CA LEU A 26 9.35 -3.59 9.16
C LEU A 26 7.91 -4.13 9.10
N ILE A 27 7.26 -3.95 7.95
CA ILE A 27 5.86 -4.31 7.67
C ILE A 27 5.82 -5.51 6.72
N TRP A 28 6.61 -5.45 5.64
CA TRP A 28 6.74 -6.53 4.66
C TRP A 28 8.21 -6.67 4.24
N ILE A 29 8.64 -7.89 3.92
CA ILE A 29 10.02 -8.24 3.65
C ILE A 29 10.07 -9.29 2.53
N ASP A 30 10.88 -9.04 1.51
CA ASP A 30 11.42 -10.05 0.59
C ASP A 30 12.96 -10.08 0.76
N VAL A 31 13.66 -10.80 -0.11
CA VAL A 31 15.11 -11.00 -0.06
C VAL A 31 15.87 -9.67 -0.13
N ASP A 32 15.45 -8.76 -1.00
CA ASP A 32 16.11 -7.49 -1.33
C ASP A 32 15.20 -6.26 -1.19
N GLU A 33 13.89 -6.44 -1.18
CA GLU A 33 12.93 -5.36 -0.96
C GLU A 33 12.31 -5.44 0.45
N TYR A 34 11.93 -4.28 0.99
CA TYR A 34 11.15 -4.23 2.22
C TYR A 34 10.33 -2.96 2.36
N LEU A 35 9.18 -3.10 3.02
CA LEU A 35 8.29 -2.01 3.42
C LEU A 35 8.45 -1.76 4.92
N PHE A 36 8.61 -0.51 5.32
CA PHE A 36 8.73 -0.15 6.73
C PHE A 36 8.08 1.18 7.05
N SER A 37 7.80 1.39 8.35
CA SER A 37 7.44 2.70 8.88
C SER A 37 8.55 3.29 9.74
N CYS A 38 8.56 4.62 9.83
CA CYS A 38 9.48 5.41 10.64
C CYS A 38 8.84 6.75 11.07
N ARG A 39 9.62 7.58 11.80
CA ARG A 39 9.17 8.90 12.29
C ARG A 39 9.95 10.07 11.70
N THR A 40 10.81 9.82 10.71
CA THR A 40 11.75 10.79 10.13
C THR A 40 11.79 10.63 8.63
N ASP A 41 11.91 11.75 7.92
CA ASP A 41 12.07 11.73 6.47
C ASP A 41 13.32 10.97 6.06
N VAL A 42 13.21 10.16 5.01
CA VAL A 42 14.32 9.42 4.42
C VAL A 42 14.58 9.98 3.04
N ALA A 43 15.73 10.63 2.87
CA ALA A 43 16.12 11.30 1.62
C ALA A 43 17.16 10.48 0.83
N GLU A 44 17.02 9.16 0.83
CA GLU A 44 17.94 8.24 0.16
C GLU A 44 17.33 7.69 -1.13
N PRO A 45 18.08 7.60 -2.25
CA PRO A 45 17.52 7.27 -3.57
C PRO A 45 16.83 5.90 -3.67
N LEU A 46 17.25 4.92 -2.85
CA LEU A 46 16.69 3.57 -2.85
C LEU A 46 15.42 3.45 -2.00
N PHE A 47 15.02 4.53 -1.32
CA PHE A 47 13.91 4.57 -0.39
C PHE A 47 12.78 5.42 -0.97
N HIS A 48 11.76 4.74 -1.49
CA HIS A 48 10.62 5.38 -2.11
C HIS A 48 9.54 5.64 -1.08
N GLN A 49 9.07 6.89 -0.96
CA GLN A 49 7.97 7.22 -0.07
C GLN A 49 6.67 6.52 -0.52
N THR A 50 5.93 5.96 0.42
CA THR A 50 4.70 5.22 0.17
C THR A 50 3.65 5.48 1.27
N GLY A 51 2.60 4.67 1.33
CA GLY A 51 1.49 4.85 2.26
C GLY A 51 0.61 6.04 1.91
N LEU A 52 -0.08 6.59 2.91
CA LEU A 52 -1.07 7.67 2.74
C LEU A 52 -0.45 8.97 2.21
N ASP A 53 0.77 9.30 2.64
CA ASP A 53 1.45 10.54 2.21
C ASP A 53 1.75 10.54 0.71
N ALA A 54 1.96 9.36 0.12
CA ALA A 54 2.21 9.22 -1.31
C ALA A 54 0.95 9.40 -2.17
N LEU A 55 -0.25 9.51 -1.58
CA LEU A 55 -1.49 9.68 -2.33
C LEU A 55 -1.72 11.10 -2.83
N GLY A 56 -1.06 12.10 -2.23
CA GLY A 56 -1.15 13.50 -2.66
C GLY A 56 -0.72 13.72 -4.12
N GLN A 57 0.20 12.90 -4.64
CA GLN A 57 0.61 12.95 -6.05
C GLN A 57 -0.53 12.59 -7.03
N TYR A 58 -1.60 11.97 -6.54
CA TYR A 58 -2.81 11.62 -7.29
C TYR A 58 -4.01 12.50 -6.93
N GLY A 59 -3.79 13.63 -6.26
CA GLY A 59 -4.84 14.56 -5.84
C GLY A 59 -5.61 14.14 -4.59
N ILE A 60 -5.13 13.13 -3.86
CA ILE A 60 -5.75 12.64 -2.62
C ILE A 60 -4.91 13.14 -1.44
N ASP A 61 -5.05 14.43 -1.13
CA ASP A 61 -4.31 15.05 -0.03
C ASP A 61 -4.95 14.72 1.32
N LEU A 62 -4.16 14.12 2.21
CA LEU A 62 -4.60 13.70 3.54
C LEU A 62 -3.89 14.54 4.61
N LEU A 63 -4.68 15.16 5.50
CA LEU A 63 -4.17 15.90 6.65
C LEU A 63 -3.86 14.94 7.81
N THR A 64 -2.98 13.98 7.59
CA THR A 64 -2.62 12.97 8.59
C THR A 64 -1.21 13.18 9.14
N ARG A 65 -1.07 13.16 10.48
CA ARG A 65 0.21 13.05 11.19
C ARG A 65 0.48 11.58 11.54
N GLU A 66 0.45 10.71 10.55
CA GLU A 66 0.78 9.30 10.77
C GLU A 66 2.30 9.07 10.79
N GLU A 67 2.69 7.83 11.07
CA GLU A 67 4.05 7.39 10.75
C GLU A 67 4.28 7.52 9.25
N GLN A 68 5.53 7.74 8.88
CA GLN A 68 5.93 7.77 7.47
C GLN A 68 6.26 6.35 7.02
N TYR A 69 5.97 6.06 5.75
CA TYR A 69 6.18 4.75 5.17
C TYR A 69 7.11 4.86 3.97
N TYR A 70 8.05 3.91 3.89
CA TYR A 70 9.01 3.83 2.80
C TYR A 70 9.14 2.39 2.32
N PHE A 71 9.32 2.25 1.00
CA PHE A 71 9.66 1.00 0.35
C PHE A 71 11.09 1.07 -0.15
N ARG A 72 11.93 0.13 0.27
CA ARG A 72 13.32 0.02 -0.18
C ARG A 72 13.40 -0.93 -1.37
N SER A 73 14.03 -0.49 -2.46
CA SER A 73 14.27 -1.31 -3.65
C SER A 73 15.49 -0.83 -4.43
N GLU A 74 16.26 -1.76 -5.01
CA GLU A 74 17.35 -1.45 -5.94
C GLU A 74 16.87 -1.41 -7.40
N ASP A 75 15.83 -2.17 -7.73
CA ASP A 75 15.37 -2.38 -9.11
C ASP A 75 14.33 -1.35 -9.60
N ARG A 76 13.90 -0.44 -8.72
CA ARG A 76 12.80 0.48 -8.97
C ARG A 76 13.30 1.91 -8.90
N ALA A 77 12.93 2.70 -9.91
CA ALA A 77 13.17 4.14 -9.89
C ALA A 77 12.04 4.88 -9.15
N ASP A 78 10.83 4.33 -9.18
CA ASP A 78 9.64 4.89 -8.52
C ASP A 78 8.59 3.80 -8.26
N LEU A 79 7.56 4.13 -7.48
CA LEU A 79 6.42 3.25 -7.19
C LEU A 79 5.22 3.59 -8.09
N ALA A 80 4.67 2.56 -8.74
CA ALA A 80 3.44 2.72 -9.51
C ALA A 80 2.21 2.80 -8.59
N PRO A 81 1.07 3.36 -9.04
CA PRO A 81 -0.17 3.41 -8.25
C PRO A 81 -0.59 2.04 -7.70
N GLU A 82 -0.45 0.98 -8.50
CA GLU A 82 -0.78 -0.40 -8.10
C GLU A 82 0.13 -0.94 -6.99
N ASP A 83 1.39 -0.49 -6.89
CA ASP A 83 2.27 -0.82 -5.77
C ASP A 83 1.76 -0.14 -4.50
N LEU A 84 1.32 1.12 -4.59
CA LEU A 84 0.78 1.86 -3.45
C LEU A 84 -0.50 1.22 -2.91
N VAL A 85 -1.40 0.72 -3.78
CA VAL A 85 -2.58 -0.05 -3.35
C VAL A 85 -2.14 -1.26 -2.52
N CYS A 86 -1.15 -2.02 -3.00
CA CYS A 86 -0.63 -3.19 -2.28
C CYS A 86 -0.02 -2.79 -0.93
N HIS A 87 0.81 -1.73 -0.91
CA HIS A 87 1.46 -1.26 0.30
C HIS A 87 0.45 -0.75 1.34
N LEU A 88 -0.59 -0.04 0.92
CA LEU A 88 -1.67 0.41 1.83
C LEU A 88 -2.33 -0.78 2.52
N LEU A 89 -2.69 -1.83 1.77
CA LEU A 89 -3.32 -3.03 2.35
C LEU A 89 -2.36 -3.82 3.27
N LEU A 90 -1.06 -3.82 2.97
CA LEU A 90 -0.04 -4.42 3.83
C LEU A 90 0.18 -3.62 5.12
N ILE A 91 0.03 -2.30 5.07
CA ILE A 91 0.11 -1.42 6.25
C ILE A 91 -1.09 -1.65 7.16
N ASP A 92 -2.29 -1.62 6.60
CA ASP A 92 -3.56 -1.79 7.32
C ASP A 92 -4.67 -2.19 6.32
N ASP A 93 -5.36 -3.31 6.56
CA ASP A 93 -6.48 -3.77 5.72
C ASP A 93 -7.85 -3.34 6.28
N GLY A 94 -7.86 -2.38 7.20
CA GLY A 94 -9.05 -1.78 7.78
C GLY A 94 -9.85 -0.93 6.78
N ALA A 95 -11.08 -0.59 7.16
CA ALA A 95 -12.04 0.09 6.27
C ALA A 95 -11.51 1.42 5.70
N ARG A 96 -10.71 2.15 6.49
CA ARG A 96 -10.09 3.41 6.07
C ARG A 96 -9.10 3.22 4.92
N TYR A 97 -8.15 2.30 5.08
CA TYR A 97 -7.13 2.03 4.07
C TYR A 97 -7.74 1.40 2.82
N ARG A 98 -8.75 0.53 2.96
CA ARG A 98 -9.53 0.02 1.81
C ARG A 98 -10.23 1.15 1.06
N SER A 99 -10.80 2.14 1.77
CA SER A 99 -11.42 3.30 1.14
C SER A 99 -10.41 4.15 0.35
N TYR A 100 -9.20 4.34 0.87
CA TYR A 100 -8.12 5.01 0.15
C TYR A 100 -7.63 4.21 -1.06
N CYS A 101 -7.57 2.88 -0.96
CA CYS A 101 -7.29 2.02 -2.11
C CYS A 101 -8.34 2.22 -3.21
N LEU A 102 -9.64 2.21 -2.87
CA LEU A 102 -10.71 2.46 -3.84
C LEU A 102 -10.59 3.82 -4.53
N LEU A 103 -10.26 4.87 -3.77
CA LEU A 103 -10.03 6.21 -4.33
C LEU A 103 -8.85 6.20 -5.31
N LEU A 104 -7.72 5.59 -4.94
CA LEU A 104 -6.55 5.53 -5.80
C LEU A 104 -6.81 4.73 -7.09
N ILE A 105 -7.49 3.58 -6.96
CA ILE A 105 -7.87 2.73 -8.10
C ILE A 105 -8.76 3.53 -9.06
N ALA A 106 -9.78 4.23 -8.54
CA ALA A 106 -10.68 5.05 -9.34
C ALA A 106 -9.97 6.25 -9.98
N ALA A 107 -9.15 6.98 -9.22
CA ALA A 107 -8.43 8.16 -9.70
C ALA A 107 -7.47 7.82 -10.86
N CYS A 108 -6.80 6.67 -10.78
CA CYS A 108 -5.83 6.24 -11.77
C CYS A 108 -6.41 5.32 -12.86
N GLY A 109 -7.67 4.88 -12.72
CA GLY A 109 -8.29 3.92 -13.64
C GLY A 109 -7.55 2.58 -13.71
N ILE A 110 -7.07 2.08 -12.57
CA ILE A 110 -6.23 0.87 -12.53
C ILE A 110 -7.11 -0.36 -12.74
N GLY A 111 -6.78 -1.18 -13.75
CA GLY A 111 -7.52 -2.42 -14.03
C GLY A 111 -7.19 -3.57 -13.06
N GLU A 112 -8.15 -4.48 -12.85
CA GLU A 112 -8.00 -5.66 -11.98
C GLU A 112 -6.80 -6.53 -12.36
N GLU A 113 -6.54 -6.72 -13.67
CA GLU A 113 -5.41 -7.56 -14.12
C GLU A 113 -4.06 -7.00 -13.65
N THR A 114 -3.87 -5.68 -13.75
CA THR A 114 -2.66 -5.00 -13.30
C THR A 114 -2.52 -5.14 -11.78
N LEU A 115 -3.58 -4.84 -11.03
CA LEU A 115 -3.56 -4.95 -9.57
C LEU A 115 -3.30 -6.39 -9.10
N THR A 116 -3.91 -7.38 -9.74
CA THR A 116 -3.74 -8.79 -9.38
C THR A 116 -2.30 -9.24 -9.62
N ARG A 117 -1.72 -8.87 -10.76
CA ARG A 117 -0.33 -9.20 -11.10
C ARG A 117 0.66 -8.55 -10.13
N THR A 118 0.41 -7.30 -9.73
CA THR A 118 1.23 -6.61 -8.74
C THR A 118 1.08 -7.23 -7.36
N ALA A 119 -0.15 -7.55 -6.94
CA ALA A 119 -0.41 -8.23 -5.68
C ALA A 119 0.29 -9.59 -5.57
N GLU A 120 0.35 -10.37 -6.66
CA GLU A 120 1.07 -11.66 -6.69
C GLU A 120 2.55 -11.56 -6.27
N ARG A 121 3.20 -10.43 -6.53
CA ARG A 121 4.59 -10.20 -6.09
C ARG A 121 4.70 -10.21 -4.57
N TYR A 122 3.81 -9.47 -3.90
CA TYR A 122 3.80 -9.22 -2.47
C TYR A 122 3.16 -10.36 -1.66
N ASP A 123 2.13 -11.01 -2.23
CA ASP A 123 1.32 -12.06 -1.60
C ASP A 123 2.14 -13.29 -1.19
N ARG A 124 3.31 -13.51 -1.81
CA ARG A 124 4.22 -14.63 -1.50
C ARG A 124 4.76 -14.58 -0.07
N ASP A 125 4.97 -13.38 0.45
CA ASP A 125 5.57 -13.14 1.77
C ASP A 125 4.66 -12.29 2.68
N ALA A 126 3.42 -12.04 2.25
CA ALA A 126 2.40 -11.36 3.03
C ALA A 126 1.72 -12.30 4.05
N GLU A 127 1.30 -11.75 5.18
CA GLU A 127 0.50 -12.48 6.18
C GLU A 127 -1.02 -12.46 5.87
N ILE A 128 -1.43 -11.66 4.89
CA ILE A 128 -2.82 -11.46 4.45
C ILE A 128 -3.03 -12.01 3.04
N ASP A 129 -4.26 -12.39 2.70
CA ASP A 129 -4.66 -12.74 1.31
C ASP A 129 -4.81 -11.46 0.48
N LEU A 130 -3.69 -10.89 0.05
CA LEU A 130 -3.66 -9.61 -0.64
C LEU A 130 -4.42 -9.67 -1.97
N LYS A 131 -4.30 -10.78 -2.71
CA LYS A 131 -5.05 -10.96 -3.97
C LYS A 131 -6.55 -11.05 -3.72
N GLY A 132 -6.98 -11.73 -2.67
CA GLY A 132 -8.39 -11.79 -2.27
C GLY A 132 -8.95 -10.40 -1.99
N LEU A 133 -8.20 -9.59 -1.24
CA LEU A 133 -8.56 -8.20 -0.96
C LEU A 133 -8.66 -7.36 -2.23
N ILE A 134 -7.68 -7.45 -3.13
CA ILE A 134 -7.70 -6.74 -4.41
C ILE A 134 -8.94 -7.10 -5.24
N ARG A 135 -9.26 -8.39 -5.35
CA ARG A 135 -10.47 -8.83 -6.07
C ARG A 135 -11.74 -8.29 -5.43
N GLU A 136 -11.80 -8.22 -4.09
CA GLU A 136 -12.91 -7.63 -3.36
C GLU A 136 -13.08 -6.14 -3.72
N LEU A 137 -11.99 -5.37 -3.76
CA LEU A 137 -12.02 -3.95 -4.14
C LEU A 137 -12.45 -3.74 -5.60
N CYS A 138 -11.92 -4.53 -6.53
CA CYS A 138 -12.29 -4.45 -7.94
C CYS A 138 -13.77 -4.82 -8.15
N ALA A 139 -14.24 -5.92 -7.54
CA ALA A 139 -15.63 -6.34 -7.62
C ALA A 139 -16.58 -5.28 -7.04
N TYR A 140 -16.19 -4.59 -5.98
CA TYR A 140 -16.95 -3.47 -5.43
C TYR A 140 -17.10 -2.32 -6.43
N LEU A 141 -16.01 -1.88 -7.05
CA LEU A 141 -16.03 -0.79 -8.04
C LEU A 141 -16.83 -1.19 -9.27
N ASP A 142 -16.58 -2.36 -9.84
CA ASP A 142 -17.25 -2.85 -11.06
C ASP A 142 -18.76 -3.05 -10.88
N SER A 143 -19.19 -3.35 -9.65
CA SER A 143 -20.59 -3.59 -9.31
C SER A 143 -21.30 -2.35 -8.73
N ASN A 144 -20.64 -1.19 -8.71
CA ASN A 144 -21.13 0.03 -8.07
C ASN A 144 -21.60 -0.22 -6.63
N GLY A 145 -20.79 -0.97 -5.87
CA GLY A 145 -21.03 -1.35 -4.48
C GLY A 145 -22.13 -2.38 -4.24
N SER A 146 -22.66 -3.03 -5.30
CA SER A 146 -23.63 -4.12 -5.15
C SER A 146 -22.99 -5.36 -4.51
N VAL A 147 -21.73 -5.62 -4.83
CA VAL A 147 -20.87 -6.55 -4.10
C VAL A 147 -20.12 -5.72 -3.06
N SER A 148 -20.48 -5.90 -1.80
CA SER A 148 -19.85 -5.19 -0.68
C SER A 148 -19.41 -6.16 0.40
N GLY A 149 -18.25 -5.90 0.98
CA GLY A 149 -17.71 -6.62 2.13
C GLY A 149 -17.85 -5.82 3.42
N GLU A 150 -17.61 -6.48 4.56
CA GLU A 150 -17.83 -5.90 5.90
C GLU A 150 -17.05 -4.59 6.15
N ARG A 151 -15.91 -4.40 5.46
CA ARG A 151 -15.02 -3.25 5.62
C ARG A 151 -15.09 -2.26 4.46
N LEU A 152 -16.04 -2.42 3.55
CA LEU A 152 -16.22 -1.51 2.43
C LEU A 152 -17.33 -0.50 2.73
N PRO A 153 -17.16 0.77 2.31
CA PRO A 153 -18.18 1.79 2.52
C PRO A 153 -19.43 1.48 1.69
N GLU A 154 -20.58 2.01 2.12
CA GLU A 154 -21.75 2.08 1.25
C GLU A 154 -21.43 2.89 -0.02
N TRP A 155 -21.99 2.48 -1.17
CA TRP A 155 -21.69 3.10 -2.47
C TRP A 155 -21.91 4.62 -2.48
N GLU A 156 -23.03 5.11 -1.95
CA GLU A 156 -23.32 6.55 -1.89
C GLU A 156 -22.31 7.31 -1.00
N THR A 157 -21.85 6.68 0.08
CA THR A 157 -20.82 7.24 0.96
C THR A 157 -19.48 7.30 0.23
N PHE A 158 -19.13 6.26 -0.53
CA PHE A 158 -17.92 6.24 -1.34
C PHE A 158 -17.93 7.31 -2.43
N LYS A 159 -19.03 7.42 -3.20
CA LYS A 159 -19.19 8.47 -4.22
C LYS A 159 -19.04 9.87 -3.67
N SER A 160 -19.68 10.15 -2.53
CA SER A 160 -19.56 11.45 -1.85
C SER A 160 -18.11 11.72 -1.44
N THR A 161 -17.41 10.68 -0.96
CA THR A 161 -15.98 10.79 -0.61
C THR A 161 -15.12 11.06 -1.84
N ALA A 162 -15.32 10.30 -2.94
CA ALA A 162 -14.60 10.48 -4.19
C ALA A 162 -14.78 11.89 -4.77
N ALA A 163 -16.00 12.42 -4.73
CA ALA A 163 -16.31 13.77 -5.18
C ALA A 163 -15.56 14.87 -4.40
N ASN A 164 -15.23 14.66 -3.12
CA ASN A 164 -14.42 15.60 -2.33
C ASN A 164 -12.97 15.71 -2.84
N TYR A 165 -12.51 14.72 -3.61
CA TYR A 165 -11.20 14.67 -4.25
C TYR A 165 -11.27 14.86 -5.76
N ASP A 166 -12.40 15.35 -6.29
CA ASP A 166 -12.66 15.51 -7.73
C ASP A 166 -12.55 14.20 -8.54
N ILE A 167 -12.74 13.04 -7.88
CA ILE A 167 -12.74 11.72 -8.51
C ILE A 167 -14.16 11.34 -8.92
N SER A 168 -14.33 10.91 -10.17
CA SER A 168 -15.61 10.43 -10.72
C SER A 168 -15.66 8.90 -10.73
N VAL A 169 -16.76 8.34 -10.23
CA VAL A 169 -17.05 6.89 -10.14
C VAL A 169 -18.48 6.58 -10.53
#